data_AF-A0A921RL41-F1
#
_entry.id   AF-A0A921RL41-F1
#
_cell.length_a   1.000
_cell.length_b   1.000
_cell.length_c   1.000
_cell.angle_alpha   90.00
_cell.angle_beta   90.00
_cell.angle_gamma   90.00
#
_symmetry.space_group_name_H-M   'P 1'
#
loop_
_entity.id
_entity.type
_entity.pdbx_description
1 polymer ?
#
loop_
_entity_poly.entity_id
_entity_poly.type
_entity_poly.pdbx_seq_one_letter_code
_entity_poly.pdbx_strand_id
1 'polypeptide(L)'
;MSPGTVLDILHDLEESNVLYIPGVLTPTEVLSACSAGAKVVKVYPVSVMGGEAYMSALKKPFPVVPMVASQGIKIGSIKGYMEAGASAVVLSDTIFDNQLMKDRKFSKISELANLATLEALQFTK
;
A
#
# COMPACT_ATOMS: atom_id res chain seq x y z
N MET A 1 3.24 4.95 -8.40
CA MET A 1 3.07 5.31 -6.96
C MET A 1 4.35 5.99 -6.47
N SER A 2 4.28 6.96 -5.55
CA SER A 2 5.45 7.67 -4.98
C SER A 2 5.50 7.57 -3.45
N PRO A 3 6.64 7.85 -2.79
CA PRO A 3 6.73 7.85 -1.32
C PRO A 3 5.94 8.96 -0.61
N GLY A 4 5.73 10.10 -1.28
CA GLY A 4 4.94 11.25 -0.79
C GLY A 4 4.04 11.81 -1.89
N THR A 5 3.25 12.83 -1.58
CA THR A 5 2.39 13.53 -2.56
C THR A 5 3.23 14.46 -3.41
N VAL A 6 3.16 14.28 -4.74
CA VAL A 6 3.74 15.21 -5.72
C VAL A 6 2.57 15.79 -6.53
N LEU A 7 2.18 17.03 -6.22
CA LEU A 7 0.98 17.65 -6.79
C LEU A 7 1.08 17.84 -8.31
N ASP A 8 2.27 18.19 -8.82
CA ASP A 8 2.47 18.39 -10.26
C ASP A 8 2.15 17.11 -11.05
N ILE A 9 2.45 15.93 -10.51
CA ILE A 9 2.09 14.65 -11.14
C ILE A 9 0.57 14.44 -11.17
N LEU A 10 -0.16 14.90 -10.14
CA LEU A 10 -1.62 14.81 -10.15
C LEU A 10 -2.23 15.73 -11.21
N HIS A 11 -1.71 16.96 -11.33
CA HIS A 11 -2.17 17.92 -12.33
C HIS A 11 -1.84 17.46 -13.76
N ASP A 12 -0.62 16.98 -14.01
CA ASP A 12 -0.19 16.48 -15.32
C ASP A 12 -1.00 15.27 -15.80
N LEU A 13 -1.65 14.55 -14.88
CA LEU A 13 -2.43 13.34 -15.15
C LEU A 13 -3.94 13.55 -15.11
N GLU A 14 -4.45 14.77 -14.97
CA GLU A 14 -5.88 15.06 -14.79
C GLU A 14 -6.75 14.53 -15.96
N GLU A 15 -6.26 14.65 -17.19
CA GLU A 15 -6.92 14.13 -18.40
C GLU A 15 -6.37 12.76 -18.87
N SER A 16 -5.53 12.13 -18.05
CA SER A 16 -4.88 10.86 -18.37
C SER A 16 -5.66 9.67 -17.82
N ASN A 17 -5.55 8.53 -18.50
CA ASN A 17 -6.04 7.24 -18.00
C ASN A 17 -5.08 6.56 -17.01
N VAL A 18 -3.96 7.22 -16.66
CA VAL A 18 -2.95 6.67 -15.76
C VAL A 18 -3.36 6.87 -14.31
N LEU A 19 -3.38 5.78 -13.53
CA LEU A 19 -3.59 5.86 -12.08
C LEU A 19 -2.30 6.23 -11.35
N TYR A 20 -2.28 7.42 -10.75
CA TYR A 20 -1.26 7.80 -9.79
C TYR A 20 -1.75 7.59 -8.35
N ILE A 21 -0.88 6.99 -7.53
CA ILE A 21 -1.12 6.70 -6.11
C ILE A 21 -0.05 7.45 -5.30
N PRO A 22 -0.34 8.67 -4.82
CA PRO A 22 0.58 9.45 -4.01
C PRO A 22 0.78 8.82 -2.63
N GLY A 23 1.96 9.02 -2.05
CA GLY A 23 2.24 8.63 -0.67
C GLY A 23 1.75 9.66 0.34
N VAL A 24 1.20 9.21 1.45
CA VAL A 24 0.72 10.05 2.56
C VAL A 24 1.09 9.41 3.88
N LEU A 25 1.17 10.21 4.93
CA LEU A 25 1.34 9.73 6.30
C LEU A 25 0.32 10.35 7.24
N THR A 26 -0.06 11.61 7.06
CA THR A 26 -0.93 12.38 7.98
C THR A 26 -2.32 12.67 7.41
N PRO A 27 -3.32 13.01 8.24
CA PRO A 27 -4.63 13.43 7.76
C PRO A 27 -4.60 14.61 6.79
N THR A 28 -3.72 15.59 7.00
CA THR A 28 -3.56 16.74 6.10
C THR A 28 -3.08 16.30 4.73
N GLU A 29 -2.11 15.38 4.66
CA GLU A 29 -1.62 14.88 3.37
C GLU A 29 -2.67 14.04 2.63
N VAL A 30 -3.49 13.26 3.36
CA VAL A 30 -4.65 12.56 2.78
C VAL A 30 -5.60 13.56 2.14
N LEU A 31 -5.98 14.62 2.87
CA LEU A 31 -6.85 15.67 2.36
C LEU A 31 -6.26 16.37 1.14
N SER A 32 -4.99 16.79 1.21
CA SER A 32 -4.31 17.45 0.09
C SER A 32 -4.26 16.58 -1.16
N ALA A 33 -3.94 15.29 -1.02
CA ALA A 33 -3.92 14.35 -2.14
C ALA A 33 -5.32 14.18 -2.76
N CYS A 34 -6.35 13.95 -1.93
CA CYS A 34 -7.72 13.79 -2.41
C CYS A 34 -8.29 15.06 -3.05
N SER A 35 -8.01 16.23 -2.48
CA SER A 35 -8.41 17.52 -3.06
C SER A 35 -7.76 17.78 -4.42
N ALA A 36 -6.56 17.25 -4.65
CA ALA A 36 -5.87 17.28 -5.93
C ALA A 36 -6.26 16.11 -6.87
N GLY A 37 -7.33 15.38 -6.57
CA GLY A 37 -7.88 14.36 -7.47
C GLY A 37 -7.35 12.93 -7.27
N ALA A 38 -6.57 12.66 -6.22
CA ALA A 38 -6.09 11.30 -5.96
C ALA A 38 -7.26 10.35 -5.64
N LYS A 39 -7.39 9.29 -6.44
CA LYS A 39 -8.45 8.26 -6.29
C LYS A 39 -8.13 7.21 -5.21
N VAL A 40 -6.86 7.11 -4.83
CA VAL A 40 -6.32 6.18 -3.83
C VAL A 40 -5.01 6.78 -3.31
N VAL A 41 -4.72 6.58 -2.03
CA VAL A 41 -3.47 7.04 -1.41
C VAL A 41 -2.67 5.86 -0.86
N LYS A 42 -1.35 5.98 -0.79
CA LYS A 42 -0.46 4.98 -0.21
C LYS A 42 0.02 5.46 1.16
N VAL A 43 -0.30 4.74 2.22
CA VAL A 43 0.23 5.00 3.56
C VAL A 43 1.66 4.48 3.62
N TYR A 44 2.63 5.39 3.68
CA TYR A 44 4.04 5.07 3.58
C TYR A 44 4.87 6.01 4.47
N PRO A 45 5.80 5.50 5.31
CA PRO A 45 6.10 4.09 5.58
C PRO A 45 5.30 3.53 6.78
N VAL A 46 4.29 2.68 6.54
CA VAL A 46 3.28 2.37 7.56
C VAL A 46 3.82 1.53 8.73
N SER A 47 4.69 0.55 8.48
CA SER A 47 5.15 -0.39 9.51
C SER A 47 5.90 0.30 10.65
N VAL A 48 6.78 1.26 10.34
CA VAL A 48 7.56 2.00 11.34
C VAL A 48 6.74 3.06 12.08
N MET A 49 5.57 3.43 11.56
CA MET A 49 4.68 4.42 12.16
C MET A 49 3.64 3.81 13.12
N GLY A 50 3.73 2.51 13.40
CA GLY A 50 2.78 1.78 14.25
C GLY A 50 1.92 0.77 13.48
N GLY A 51 2.21 0.54 12.20
CA GLY A 51 1.65 -0.56 11.41
C GLY A 51 0.13 -0.52 11.35
N GLU A 52 -0.50 -1.66 11.67
CA GLU A 52 -1.95 -1.86 11.63
C GLU A 52 -2.70 -0.85 12.52
N ALA A 53 -2.17 -0.53 13.70
CA ALA A 53 -2.78 0.45 14.60
C ALA A 53 -2.79 1.86 13.99
N TYR A 54 -1.68 2.24 13.35
CA TYR A 54 -1.60 3.53 12.65
C TYR A 54 -2.52 3.57 11.43
N MET A 55 -2.53 2.49 10.65
CA MET A 55 -3.42 2.33 9.50
C MET A 55 -4.89 2.53 9.91
N SER A 56 -5.33 1.85 10.97
CA SER A 56 -6.69 1.96 11.50
C SER A 56 -7.00 3.38 11.98
N ALA A 57 -6.09 4.00 12.72
CA ALA A 57 -6.25 5.36 13.22
C ALA A 57 -6.38 6.39 12.09
N LEU A 58 -5.55 6.28 11.05
CA LEU A 58 -5.60 7.17 9.88
C LEU A 58 -6.84 6.91 9.02
N LYS A 59 -7.27 5.65 8.87
CA LYS A 59 -8.44 5.28 8.07
C LYS A 59 -9.75 5.77 8.66
N LYS A 60 -9.87 5.81 10.00
CA LYS A 60 -11.09 6.18 10.74
C LYS A 60 -11.77 7.49 10.29
N PRO A 61 -11.05 8.63 10.13
CA PRO A 61 -11.67 9.87 9.60
C PRO A 61 -11.97 9.83 8.08
N PHE A 62 -11.44 8.86 7.34
CA PHE A 62 -11.56 8.75 5.88
C PHE A 62 -12.12 7.38 5.43
N PRO A 63 -13.32 6.98 5.90
CA PRO A 63 -13.83 5.63 5.69
C PRO A 63 -14.00 5.27 4.20
N VAL A 64 -14.23 6.26 3.33
CA VAL A 64 -14.44 6.07 1.89
C VAL A 64 -13.18 6.18 1.05
N VAL A 65 -12.07 6.71 1.58
CA VAL A 65 -10.82 6.92 0.80
C VAL A 65 -10.07 5.59 0.68
N PRO A 66 -9.84 5.04 -0.52
CA PRO A 66 -9.04 3.83 -0.66
C PRO A 66 -7.59 4.08 -0.22
N MET A 67 -7.05 3.19 0.61
CA MET A 67 -5.71 3.33 1.18
C MET A 67 -4.88 2.07 1.00
N VAL A 68 -3.65 2.23 0.52
CA VAL A 68 -2.69 1.14 0.30
C VAL A 68 -1.63 1.16 1.40
N ALA A 69 -1.54 0.12 2.21
CA ALA A 69 -0.49 -0.01 3.22
C ALA A 69 0.84 -0.42 2.57
N SER A 70 1.93 0.30 2.85
CA SER A 70 3.22 0.07 2.18
C SER A 70 4.43 0.26 3.08
N GLN A 71 5.48 -0.49 2.74
CA GLN A 71 6.78 -0.62 3.41
C GLN A 71 6.74 -1.44 4.71
N GLY A 72 7.51 -2.53 4.72
CA GLY A 72 7.66 -3.43 5.88
C GLY A 72 6.49 -4.39 6.11
N ILE A 73 5.64 -4.60 5.10
CA ILE A 73 4.55 -5.58 5.18
C ILE A 73 5.11 -7.00 4.99
N LYS A 74 4.73 -7.90 5.91
CA LYS A 74 5.04 -9.33 5.86
C LYS A 74 3.78 -10.10 5.44
N ILE A 75 3.96 -11.30 4.87
CA ILE A 75 2.83 -12.16 4.46
C ILE A 75 1.87 -12.40 5.62
N GLY A 76 2.38 -12.79 6.80
CA GLY A 76 1.55 -13.05 7.98
C GLY A 76 0.87 -11.81 8.60
N SER A 77 1.20 -10.59 8.15
CA SER A 77 0.53 -9.36 8.59
C SER A 77 -0.52 -8.85 7.60
N ILE A 78 -0.65 -9.47 6.41
CA ILE A 78 -1.58 -9.00 5.36
C ILE A 78 -2.98 -8.84 5.93
N LYS A 79 -3.47 -9.87 6.63
CA LYS A 79 -4.81 -9.88 7.23
C LYS A 79 -5.03 -8.69 8.17
N GLY A 80 -4.09 -8.44 9.09
CA GLY A 80 -4.23 -7.35 10.06
C GLY A 80 -4.30 -5.96 9.40
N TYR A 81 -3.57 -5.73 8.31
CA TYR A 81 -3.69 -4.48 7.55
C TYR A 81 -5.04 -4.35 6.82
N MET A 82 -5.57 -5.44 6.26
CA MET A 82 -6.88 -5.43 5.62
C MET A 82 -7.99 -5.15 6.66
N GLU A 83 -7.92 -5.79 7.83
CA GLU A 83 -8.83 -5.54 8.96
C GLU A 83 -8.71 -4.11 9.51
N ALA A 84 -7.51 -3.53 9.48
CA ALA A 84 -7.27 -2.12 9.81
C ALA A 84 -7.84 -1.14 8.75
N GLY A 85 -8.44 -1.65 7.68
CA GLY A 85 -9.12 -0.87 6.64
C GLY A 85 -8.25 -0.48 5.45
N ALA A 86 -7.10 -1.13 5.26
CA ALA A 86 -6.36 -1.03 4.01
C ALA A 86 -7.16 -1.69 2.87
N SER A 87 -7.23 -1.02 1.74
CA SER A 87 -7.83 -1.56 0.51
C SER A 87 -6.88 -2.50 -0.22
N ALA A 88 -5.57 -2.31 -0.03
CA ALA A 88 -4.53 -3.18 -0.55
C ALA A 88 -3.25 -3.05 0.30
N VAL A 89 -2.34 -4.00 0.12
CA VAL A 89 -1.02 -4.02 0.73
C VAL A 89 0.06 -4.12 -0.34
N VAL A 90 1.23 -3.55 -0.08
CA VAL A 90 2.41 -3.70 -0.95
C VAL A 90 3.45 -4.56 -0.25
N LEU A 91 3.82 -5.66 -0.89
CA LEU A 91 4.90 -6.54 -0.46
C LEU A 91 6.13 -6.32 -1.36
N SER A 92 7.30 -6.09 -0.76
CA SER A 92 8.58 -6.01 -1.46
C SER A 92 9.49 -7.16 -1.03
N ASP A 93 10.32 -6.94 -0.03
CA ASP A 93 11.46 -7.78 0.36
C ASP A 93 11.01 -9.16 0.85
N THR A 94 9.76 -9.27 1.33
CA THR A 94 9.16 -10.54 1.73
C THR A 94 8.92 -11.49 0.53
N ILE A 95 8.75 -10.95 -0.68
CA ILE A 95 8.58 -11.73 -1.91
C ILE A 95 9.88 -11.72 -2.73
N PHE A 96 10.46 -10.53 -2.92
CA PHE A 96 11.65 -10.29 -3.73
C PHE A 96 12.91 -10.22 -2.86
N ASP A 97 13.16 -11.28 -2.09
CA ASP A 97 14.38 -11.36 -1.27
C ASP A 97 15.63 -11.18 -2.15
N ASN A 98 16.57 -10.36 -1.67
CA ASN A 98 17.76 -9.98 -2.42
C ASN A 98 18.64 -11.19 -2.79
N GLN A 99 18.74 -12.19 -1.92
CA GLN A 99 19.53 -13.37 -2.20
C GLN A 99 18.81 -14.29 -3.19
N LEU A 100 17.50 -14.50 -3.04
CA LEU A 100 16.70 -15.26 -4.02
C LEU A 100 16.75 -14.63 -5.41
N MET A 101 16.70 -13.30 -5.49
CA MET A 101 16.84 -12.55 -6.76
C MET A 101 18.23 -12.73 -7.37
N LYS A 102 19.30 -12.58 -6.59
CA LYS A 102 20.69 -12.79 -7.04
C LYS A 102 20.91 -14.22 -7.53
N ASP A 103 20.38 -15.20 -6.80
CA ASP A 103 20.48 -16.63 -7.13
C ASP A 103 19.51 -17.05 -8.25
N ARG A 104 18.68 -16.12 -8.76
CA ARG A 104 17.62 -16.39 -9.76
C ARG A 104 16.67 -17.52 -9.34
N LYS A 105 16.39 -17.64 -8.04
CA LYS A 105 15.47 -18.62 -7.44
C LYS A 105 14.01 -18.20 -7.65
N PHE A 106 13.61 -17.98 -8.91
CA PHE A 106 12.28 -17.47 -9.27
C PHE A 106 11.13 -18.42 -8.86
N SER A 107 11.37 -19.74 -8.80
CA SER A 107 10.38 -20.68 -8.25
C SER A 107 10.03 -20.31 -6.81
N LYS A 108 11.03 -19.96 -6.00
CA LYS A 108 10.80 -19.61 -4.60
C LYS A 108 10.07 -18.27 -4.45
N ILE A 109 10.41 -17.29 -5.30
CA ILE A 109 9.72 -16.00 -5.37
C ILE A 109 8.25 -16.20 -5.77
N SER A 110 7.98 -17.09 -6.74
CA SER A 110 6.62 -17.45 -7.14
C SER A 110 5.85 -18.12 -6.02
N GLU A 111 6.46 -19.05 -5.26
CA GLU A 111 5.85 -19.63 -4.07
C GLU A 111 5.48 -18.56 -3.04
N LEU A 112 6.37 -17.61 -2.74
CA LEU A 112 6.11 -16.52 -1.80
C LEU A 112 4.96 -15.61 -2.27
N ALA A 113 4.91 -15.29 -3.57
CA ALA A 113 3.81 -14.51 -4.15
C ALA A 113 2.47 -15.25 -4.10
N ASN A 114 2.46 -16.56 -4.34
CA ASN A 114 1.26 -17.39 -4.21
C ASN A 114 0.78 -17.46 -2.76
N LEU A 115 1.69 -17.64 -1.80
CA LEU A 115 1.37 -17.60 -0.37
C LEU A 115 0.75 -16.27 0.04
N ALA A 116 1.32 -15.14 -0.42
CA ALA A 116 0.76 -13.81 -0.16
C ALA A 116 -0.66 -13.66 -0.72
N THR A 117 -0.91 -14.21 -1.92
CA THR A 117 -2.22 -14.16 -2.57
C THR A 117 -3.25 -14.99 -1.80
N LEU A 118 -2.89 -16.20 -1.39
CA LEU A 118 -3.75 -17.07 -0.58
C LEU A 118 -4.13 -16.43 0.76
N GLU A 119 -3.19 -15.75 1.41
CA GLU A 119 -3.46 -15.02 2.64
C GLU A 119 -4.45 -13.87 2.42
N ALA A 120 -4.31 -13.12 1.33
CA ALA A 120 -5.22 -12.02 0.99
C ALA A 120 -6.64 -12.50 0.64
N LEU A 121 -6.77 -13.63 -0.08
CA LEU A 121 -8.07 -14.17 -0.50
C LEU A 121 -8.99 -14.59 0.65
N GLN A 122 -8.44 -14.83 1.84
CA GLN A 122 -9.25 -15.10 3.03
C GLN A 122 -10.16 -13.92 3.43
N PHE A 123 -9.93 -12.73 2.86
CA PHE A 123 -10.66 -11.49 3.18
C PHE A 123 -11.52 -10.95 2.03
N THR A 124 -11.50 -11.58 0.85
CA THR A 124 -12.38 -11.21 -0.27
C THR A 124 -13.73 -11.94 -0.10
N LYS A 125 -14.66 -11.35 0.65
CA LYS A 125 -16.08 -11.73 0.69
C LYS A 125 -16.95 -10.58 0.21
#